data_AF-A0AAZ3Q7G3-F1
#
_entry.id   AF-A0AAZ3Q7G3-F1
#
_cell.length_a   1.000
_cell.length_b   1.000
_cell.length_c   1.000
_cell.angle_alpha   90.00
_cell.angle_beta   90.00
_cell.angle_gamma   90.00
#
_symmetry.space_group_name_H-M   'P 1'
#
loop_
_entity.id
_entity.type
_entity.pdbx_description
1 polymer ?
#
loop_
_entity_poly.entity_id
_entity_poly.type
_entity_poly.pdbx_seq_one_letter_code
_entity_poly.pdbx_strand_id
1 'polypeptide(L)'
;IPVLMAQAKIYWYITVVLSCRYIPVLITQAKIYWYITVVLYIPVLMAQAKIYWNRENYQMVEKIFRKSVEFCNEHDTWKLNVAHVLFMQENKYKEAIGFYEPIVKKHYDNILNVSAVVLANLCVSYIMTSQNEEAEELMRKIEKEEEQISYDDPDKKVFHLCIVNLDPVLYTWFYAKRCFLSLLENTAKHMIMIRDSVVQECIQFLEHCEVYGKTEPAMIEQPLEEDRMHIGKNTVTYESRLLKALFYEVIGWNQ
;
A
#
# COMPACT_ATOMS: atom_id res chain seq x y z
N ILE A 1 -38.12 -57.61 24.43
CA ILE A 1 -37.62 -57.12 23.11
C ILE A 1 -38.20 -55.75 22.73
N PRO A 2 -39.52 -55.46 22.83
CA PRO A 2 -40.09 -54.16 22.42
C PRO A 2 -39.63 -52.96 23.29
N VAL A 3 -39.52 -53.16 24.61
CA VAL A 3 -39.12 -52.10 25.57
C VAL A 3 -37.67 -51.65 25.38
N LEU A 4 -36.76 -52.62 25.13
CA LEU A 4 -35.34 -52.36 24.85
C LEU A 4 -35.15 -51.60 23.51
N MET A 5 -35.95 -51.91 22.48
CA MET A 5 -35.91 -51.15 21.22
C MET A 5 -36.45 -49.72 21.36
N ALA A 6 -37.46 -49.49 22.21
CA ALA A 6 -37.95 -48.14 22.49
C ALA A 6 -36.92 -47.30 23.25
N GLN A 7 -36.24 -47.89 24.25
CA GLN A 7 -35.16 -47.23 24.98
C GLN A 7 -33.96 -46.92 24.08
N ALA A 8 -33.56 -47.83 23.19
CA ALA A 8 -32.47 -47.59 22.23
C ALA A 8 -32.80 -46.47 21.23
N LYS A 9 -34.05 -46.38 20.76
CA LYS A 9 -34.50 -45.28 19.87
C LYS A 9 -34.53 -43.93 20.59
N ILE A 10 -34.97 -43.88 21.84
CA ILE A 10 -34.95 -42.66 22.66
C ILE A 10 -33.50 -42.24 22.94
N TYR A 11 -32.62 -43.18 23.28
CA TYR A 11 -31.21 -42.88 23.52
C TYR A 11 -30.52 -42.37 22.25
N TRP A 12 -30.78 -43.00 21.10
CA TRP A 12 -30.28 -42.53 19.80
C TRP A 12 -30.84 -41.16 19.43
N TYR A 13 -32.14 -40.92 19.61
CA TYR A 13 -32.77 -39.63 19.36
C TYR A 13 -32.22 -38.54 20.29
N ILE A 14 -32.07 -38.81 21.58
CA ILE A 14 -31.46 -37.87 22.55
C ILE A 14 -30.01 -37.59 22.18
N THR A 15 -29.22 -38.61 21.85
CA THR A 15 -27.80 -38.45 21.52
C THR A 15 -27.63 -37.68 20.21
N VAL A 16 -28.39 -37.99 19.17
CA VAL A 16 -28.33 -37.33 17.85
C VAL A 16 -28.96 -35.94 17.88
N VAL A 17 -30.10 -35.75 18.53
CA VAL A 17 -30.79 -34.44 18.57
C VAL A 17 -30.14 -33.48 19.55
N LEU A 18 -29.63 -33.94 20.70
CA LEU A 18 -28.85 -33.06 21.59
C LEU A 18 -27.49 -32.73 20.98
N SER A 19 -26.78 -33.69 20.35
CA SER A 19 -25.55 -33.35 19.63
C SER A 19 -25.83 -32.39 18.47
N CYS A 20 -26.83 -32.62 17.63
CA CYS A 20 -27.19 -31.69 16.55
C CYS A 20 -27.74 -30.33 17.03
N ARG A 21 -28.25 -30.19 18.27
CA ARG A 21 -28.67 -28.89 18.83
C ARG A 21 -27.55 -28.17 19.60
N TYR A 22 -26.68 -28.90 20.30
CA TYR A 22 -25.56 -28.34 21.04
C TYR A 22 -24.35 -28.06 20.15
N ILE A 23 -24.11 -28.84 19.10
CA ILE A 23 -23.01 -28.61 18.14
C ILE A 23 -23.12 -27.23 17.48
N PRO A 24 -24.27 -26.78 16.95
CA PRO A 24 -24.40 -25.42 16.43
C PRO A 24 -24.16 -24.34 17.48
N VAL A 25 -24.60 -24.54 18.73
CA VAL A 25 -24.39 -23.60 19.83
C VAL A 25 -22.92 -23.52 20.23
N LEU A 26 -22.24 -24.66 20.38
CA LEU A 26 -20.81 -24.74 20.65
C LEU A 26 -19.96 -24.20 19.50
N ILE A 27 -20.37 -24.43 18.24
CA ILE A 27 -19.73 -23.84 17.06
C ILE A 27 -19.89 -22.31 17.08
N THR A 28 -21.09 -21.80 17.37
CA THR A 28 -21.33 -20.36 17.49
C THR A 28 -20.52 -19.76 18.63
N GLN A 29 -20.45 -20.43 19.79
CA GLN A 29 -19.70 -19.97 20.95
C GLN A 29 -18.18 -20.02 20.72
N ALA A 30 -17.67 -21.06 20.03
CA ALA A 30 -16.28 -21.15 19.60
C ALA A 30 -15.95 -20.09 18.53
N LYS A 31 -16.86 -19.81 17.59
CA LYS A 31 -16.73 -18.71 16.61
C LYS A 31 -16.68 -17.35 17.29
N ILE A 32 -17.53 -17.11 18.30
CA ILE A 32 -17.53 -15.88 19.09
C ILE A 32 -16.23 -15.75 19.87
N TYR A 33 -15.77 -16.81 20.53
CA TYR A 33 -14.51 -16.79 21.28
C TYR A 33 -13.29 -16.60 20.37
N TRP A 34 -13.29 -17.27 19.21
CA TRP A 34 -12.28 -17.09 18.17
C TRP A 34 -12.28 -15.66 17.63
N TYR A 35 -13.46 -15.10 17.36
CA TYR A 35 -13.61 -13.70 16.92
C TYR A 35 -13.07 -12.72 17.96
N ILE A 36 -13.43 -12.87 19.23
CA ILE A 36 -12.91 -12.05 20.35
C ILE A 36 -11.38 -12.16 20.43
N THR A 37 -10.85 -13.37 20.27
CA THR A 37 -9.40 -13.62 20.32
C THR A 37 -8.69 -12.91 19.15
N VAL A 38 -9.20 -13.02 17.92
CA VAL A 38 -8.62 -12.35 16.74
C VAL A 38 -8.70 -10.83 16.87
N VAL A 39 -9.83 -10.28 17.33
CA VAL A 39 -10.01 -8.83 17.52
C VAL A 39 -9.02 -8.25 18.52
N LEU A 40 -8.67 -8.99 19.58
CA LEU A 40 -7.65 -8.56 20.54
C LEU A 40 -6.22 -8.83 20.06
N TYR A 41 -6.03 -9.89 19.26
CA TYR A 41 -4.71 -10.30 18.77
C TYR A 41 -4.18 -9.38 17.66
N ILE A 42 -5.03 -8.96 16.72
CA ILE A 42 -4.63 -8.12 15.59
C ILE A 42 -3.94 -6.83 16.05
N PRO A 43 -4.49 -6.01 16.97
CA PRO A 43 -3.82 -4.79 17.43
C PRO A 43 -2.44 -5.04 18.05
N VAL A 44 -2.28 -6.11 18.82
CA VAL A 44 -1.00 -6.48 19.46
C VAL A 44 0.01 -6.88 18.39
N LEU A 45 -0.41 -7.71 17.43
CA LEU A 45 0.41 -8.12 16.29
C LEU A 45 0.86 -6.91 15.46
N MET A 46 -0.05 -5.97 15.17
CA MET A 46 0.27 -4.76 14.40
C MET A 46 1.23 -3.84 15.17
N ALA A 47 1.06 -3.69 16.48
CA ALA A 47 2.00 -2.93 17.31
C ALA A 47 3.40 -3.55 17.30
N GLN A 48 3.50 -4.89 17.38
CA GLN A 48 4.77 -5.60 17.29
C GLN A 48 5.42 -5.44 15.91
N ALA A 49 4.64 -5.60 14.85
CA ALA A 49 5.09 -5.38 13.46
C ALA A 49 5.60 -3.96 13.24
N LYS A 50 4.90 -2.95 13.78
CA LYS A 50 5.24 -1.53 13.64
C LYS A 50 6.62 -1.18 14.17
N ILE A 51 7.10 -1.85 15.24
CA ILE A 51 8.45 -1.64 15.78
C ILE A 51 9.53 -1.95 14.73
N TYR A 52 9.36 -3.04 13.97
CA TYR A 52 10.30 -3.43 12.93
C TYR A 52 10.09 -2.65 11.64
N TRP A 53 8.84 -2.30 11.32
CA TRP A 53 8.50 -1.39 10.21
C TRP A 53 9.23 -0.05 10.34
N ASN A 54 9.18 0.58 11.51
CA ASN A 54 9.85 1.86 11.78
C ASN A 54 11.38 1.79 11.68
N ARG A 55 11.96 0.58 11.68
CA ARG A 55 13.39 0.34 11.49
C ARG A 55 13.72 -0.12 10.07
N GLU A 56 12.76 -0.05 9.15
CA GLU A 56 12.86 -0.51 7.76
C GLU A 56 13.22 -2.00 7.63
N ASN A 57 13.00 -2.80 8.69
CA ASN A 57 13.30 -4.23 8.68
C ASN A 57 12.09 -5.04 8.23
N TYR A 58 11.70 -4.86 6.96
CA TYR A 58 10.50 -5.47 6.37
C TYR A 58 10.54 -7.00 6.37
N GLN A 59 11.73 -7.61 6.25
CA GLN A 59 11.90 -9.06 6.35
C GLN A 59 11.48 -9.61 7.71
N MET A 60 11.77 -8.90 8.79
CA MET A 60 11.33 -9.31 10.13
C MET A 60 9.82 -9.13 10.31
N VAL A 61 9.25 -8.07 9.73
CA VAL A 61 7.79 -7.85 9.73
C VAL A 61 7.08 -9.00 8.99
N GLU A 62 7.59 -9.41 7.83
CA GLU A 62 7.04 -10.55 7.10
C GLU A 62 7.12 -11.84 7.91
N LYS A 63 8.24 -12.09 8.61
CA LYS A 63 8.37 -13.26 9.51
C LYS A 63 7.34 -13.25 10.63
N ILE A 64 7.01 -12.09 11.19
CA ILE A 64 5.95 -11.93 12.19
C ILE A 64 4.60 -12.31 11.58
N PHE A 65 4.28 -11.77 10.41
CA PHE A 65 3.01 -12.07 9.75
C PHE A 65 2.88 -13.54 9.34
N ARG A 66 3.95 -14.15 8.84
CA ARG A 66 3.97 -15.57 8.46
C ARG A 66 3.62 -16.49 9.64
N LYS A 67 4.03 -16.15 10.87
CA LYS A 67 3.67 -16.90 12.08
C LYS A 67 2.20 -16.73 12.48
N SER A 68 1.58 -15.62 12.10
CA SER A 68 0.19 -15.29 12.45
C SER A 68 -0.85 -15.75 11.42
N VAL A 69 -0.41 -16.32 10.28
CA VAL A 69 -1.28 -16.62 9.13
C VAL A 69 -2.44 -17.56 9.49
N GLU A 70 -2.19 -18.58 10.30
CA GLU A 70 -3.20 -19.58 10.69
C GLU A 70 -4.40 -18.96 11.43
N PHE A 71 -4.21 -17.79 12.03
CA PHE A 71 -5.23 -17.11 12.84
C PHE A 71 -5.83 -15.88 12.16
N CYS A 72 -5.07 -15.23 11.28
CA CYS A 72 -5.40 -13.88 10.79
C CYS A 72 -5.65 -13.79 9.29
N ASN A 73 -5.48 -14.88 8.53
CA ASN A 73 -5.52 -14.85 7.07
C ASN A 73 -6.85 -14.37 6.46
N GLU A 74 -7.96 -14.43 7.20
CA GLU A 74 -9.27 -13.94 6.74
C GLU A 74 -9.50 -12.45 7.02
N HIS A 75 -8.67 -11.81 7.85
CA HIS A 75 -8.90 -10.44 8.29
C HIS A 75 -8.31 -9.41 7.31
N ASP A 76 -9.15 -8.52 6.78
CA ASP A 76 -8.75 -7.56 5.73
C ASP A 76 -7.59 -6.63 6.18
N THR A 77 -7.60 -6.13 7.43
CA THR A 77 -6.45 -5.34 7.96
C THR A 77 -5.14 -6.12 7.99
N TRP A 78 -5.19 -7.43 8.27
CA TRP A 78 -3.99 -8.26 8.25
C TRP A 78 -3.49 -8.43 6.83
N LYS A 79 -4.40 -8.76 5.89
CA LYS A 79 -4.08 -8.88 4.46
C LYS A 79 -3.45 -7.59 3.90
N LEU A 80 -4.03 -6.43 4.21
CA LEU A 80 -3.50 -5.12 3.78
C LEU A 80 -2.10 -4.86 4.35
N ASN A 81 -1.88 -5.10 5.65
CA ASN A 81 -0.57 -4.89 6.25
C ASN A 81 0.49 -5.86 5.72
N VAL A 82 0.11 -7.10 5.40
CA VAL A 82 0.98 -8.03 4.68
C VAL A 82 1.31 -7.50 3.29
N ALA A 83 0.32 -7.02 2.55
CA ALA A 83 0.51 -6.43 1.22
C ALA A 83 1.48 -5.24 1.26
N HIS A 84 1.33 -4.32 2.23
CA HIS A 84 2.24 -3.19 2.42
C HIS A 84 3.68 -3.66 2.69
N VAL A 85 3.88 -4.69 3.51
CA VAL A 85 5.23 -5.23 3.79
C VAL A 85 5.85 -5.89 2.56
N LEU A 86 5.06 -6.60 1.77
CA LEU A 86 5.54 -7.22 0.53
C LEU A 86 5.87 -6.15 -0.52
N PHE A 87 5.04 -5.10 -0.62
CA PHE A 87 5.26 -3.95 -1.48
C PHE A 87 6.59 -3.25 -1.17
N MET A 88 6.87 -2.99 0.11
CA MET A 88 8.12 -2.32 0.54
C MET A 88 9.39 -3.15 0.34
N GLN A 89 9.30 -4.44 -0.01
CA GLN A 89 10.46 -5.28 -0.30
C GLN A 89 10.94 -5.20 -1.76
N GLU A 90 10.28 -4.40 -2.61
CA GLU A 90 10.65 -4.04 -3.99
C GLU A 90 10.80 -5.19 -5.00
N ASN A 91 10.77 -6.45 -4.58
CA ASN A 91 10.86 -7.63 -5.45
C ASN A 91 9.67 -8.58 -5.32
N LYS A 92 8.65 -8.20 -4.54
CA LYS A 92 7.46 -9.03 -4.24
C LYS A 92 6.15 -8.40 -4.70
N TYR A 93 6.16 -7.54 -5.72
CA TYR A 93 4.96 -6.89 -6.25
C TYR A 93 3.87 -7.89 -6.67
N LYS A 94 4.26 -9.02 -7.27
CA LYS A 94 3.31 -10.07 -7.66
C LYS A 94 2.60 -10.71 -6.46
N GLU A 95 3.30 -10.89 -5.34
CA GLU A 95 2.69 -11.37 -4.10
C GLU A 95 1.80 -10.29 -3.47
N ALA A 96 2.24 -9.03 -3.49
CA ALA A 96 1.47 -7.89 -3.00
C ALA A 96 0.12 -7.74 -3.75
N ILE A 97 0.11 -7.90 -5.08
CA ILE A 97 -1.12 -7.93 -5.90
C ILE A 97 -2.08 -9.00 -5.37
N GLY A 98 -1.59 -10.21 -5.06
CA GLY A 98 -2.42 -11.30 -4.53
C GLY A 98 -3.15 -10.98 -3.23
N PHE A 99 -2.69 -10.00 -2.46
CA PHE A 99 -3.37 -9.52 -1.25
C PHE A 99 -4.23 -8.28 -1.48
N TYR A 100 -3.77 -7.33 -2.30
CA TYR A 100 -4.53 -6.11 -2.59
C TYR A 100 -5.76 -6.36 -3.46
N GLU A 101 -5.60 -7.13 -4.55
CA GLU A 101 -6.61 -7.30 -5.59
C GLU A 101 -7.92 -7.91 -5.07
N PRO A 102 -7.94 -8.96 -4.22
CA PRO A 102 -9.18 -9.49 -3.68
C PRO A 102 -9.96 -8.47 -2.83
N ILE A 103 -9.24 -7.58 -2.13
CA ILE A 103 -9.84 -6.55 -1.27
C ILE A 103 -10.45 -5.45 -2.12
N VAL A 104 -9.73 -5.00 -3.15
CA VAL A 104 -10.24 -3.98 -4.09
C VAL A 104 -11.45 -4.53 -4.87
N LYS A 105 -11.37 -5.77 -5.36
CA LYS A 105 -12.49 -6.42 -6.07
C LYS A 105 -13.73 -6.61 -5.19
N LYS A 106 -13.55 -6.93 -3.91
CA LYS A 106 -14.66 -7.02 -2.94
C LYS A 106 -15.42 -5.70 -2.79
N HIS A 107 -14.73 -4.58 -2.96
CA HIS A 107 -15.29 -3.23 -2.84
C HIS A 107 -15.42 -2.51 -4.19
N TYR A 108 -15.41 -3.23 -5.32
CA TYR A 108 -15.30 -2.61 -6.65
C TYR A 108 -16.46 -1.65 -7.00
N ASP A 109 -17.67 -1.97 -6.53
CA ASP A 109 -18.85 -1.10 -6.71
C ASP A 109 -18.77 0.19 -5.89
N ASN A 110 -18.00 0.21 -4.79
CA ASN A 110 -17.80 1.36 -3.92
C ASN A 110 -16.30 1.56 -3.71
N ILE A 111 -15.55 1.68 -4.80
CA ILE A 111 -14.09 1.61 -4.78
C ILE A 111 -13.45 2.70 -3.91
N LEU A 112 -14.11 3.85 -3.80
CA LEU A 112 -13.71 5.01 -2.99
C LEU A 112 -13.85 4.77 -1.46
N ASN A 113 -14.40 3.62 -1.05
CA ASN A 113 -14.33 3.18 0.35
C ASN A 113 -13.00 2.51 0.69
N VAL A 114 -12.23 2.08 -0.32
CA VAL A 114 -10.88 1.57 -0.15
C VAL A 114 -9.94 2.77 -0.03
N SER A 115 -9.01 2.72 0.93
CA SER A 115 -8.01 3.77 1.09
C SER A 115 -7.25 4.03 -0.21
N ALA A 116 -7.09 5.30 -0.57
CA ALA A 116 -6.37 5.70 -1.78
C ALA A 116 -4.94 5.13 -1.85
N VAL A 117 -4.25 4.99 -0.72
CA VAL A 117 -2.91 4.38 -0.63
C VAL A 117 -2.93 2.91 -1.07
N VAL A 118 -4.00 2.18 -0.79
CA VAL A 118 -4.14 0.77 -1.20
C VAL A 118 -4.34 0.68 -2.71
N LEU A 119 -5.19 1.54 -3.26
CA LEU A 119 -5.43 1.62 -4.71
C LEU A 119 -4.15 2.02 -5.46
N ALA A 120 -3.40 2.97 -4.92
CA ALA A 120 -2.15 3.45 -5.49
C ALA A 120 -1.06 2.37 -5.49
N ASN A 121 -0.84 1.71 -4.35
CA ASN A 121 0.10 0.60 -4.26
C ASN A 121 -0.26 -0.56 -5.19
N LEU A 122 -1.55 -0.82 -5.41
CA LEU A 122 -2.00 -1.82 -6.40
C LEU A 122 -1.68 -1.38 -7.83
N CYS A 123 -1.97 -0.12 -8.22
CA CYS A 123 -1.57 0.44 -9.51
C CYS A 123 -0.06 0.35 -9.75
N VAL A 124 0.76 0.75 -8.76
CA VAL A 124 2.23 0.63 -8.85
C VAL A 124 2.64 -0.83 -8.99
N SER A 125 2.04 -1.74 -8.22
CA SER A 125 2.37 -3.17 -8.33
C SER A 125 2.04 -3.74 -9.71
N TYR A 126 0.92 -3.33 -10.32
CA TYR A 126 0.57 -3.70 -11.68
C TYR A 126 1.59 -3.18 -12.70
N ILE A 127 1.98 -1.91 -12.63
CA ILE A 127 2.99 -1.31 -13.51
C ILE A 127 4.34 -2.03 -13.37
N MET A 128 4.79 -2.26 -12.14
CA MET A 128 6.06 -2.94 -11.84
C MET A 128 6.08 -4.41 -12.28
N THR A 129 4.91 -4.99 -12.56
CA THR A 129 4.76 -6.36 -13.09
C THR A 129 4.33 -6.39 -14.56
N SER A 130 4.40 -5.24 -15.25
CA SER A 130 4.05 -5.07 -16.67
C SER A 130 2.57 -5.36 -17.00
N GLN A 131 1.68 -5.21 -16.02
CA GLN A 131 0.21 -5.33 -16.13
C GLN A 131 -0.40 -3.92 -16.29
N ASN A 132 0.01 -3.21 -17.34
CA ASN A 132 -0.35 -1.80 -17.50
C ASN A 132 -1.85 -1.59 -17.82
N GLU A 133 -2.48 -2.56 -18.48
CA GLU A 133 -3.91 -2.47 -18.84
C GLU A 133 -4.79 -2.50 -17.58
N GLU A 134 -4.43 -3.35 -16.62
CA GLU A 134 -5.10 -3.49 -15.33
C GLU A 134 -4.94 -2.24 -14.46
N ALA A 135 -3.75 -1.61 -14.49
CA ALA A 135 -3.52 -0.34 -13.82
C ALA A 135 -4.40 0.78 -14.42
N GLU A 136 -4.46 0.86 -15.76
CA GLU A 136 -5.24 1.89 -16.46
C GLU A 136 -6.75 1.69 -16.26
N GLU A 137 -7.23 0.44 -16.26
CA GLU A 137 -8.63 0.13 -15.95
C GLU A 137 -8.99 0.55 -14.51
N LEU A 138 -8.12 0.26 -13.54
CA LEU A 138 -8.32 0.66 -12.15
C LEU A 138 -8.39 2.19 -12.01
N MET A 139 -7.49 2.93 -12.67
CA MET A 139 -7.48 4.39 -12.66
C MET A 139 -8.75 4.97 -13.30
N ARG A 140 -9.17 4.44 -14.45
CA ARG A 140 -10.43 4.85 -15.12
C ARG A 140 -11.67 4.61 -14.24
N LYS A 141 -11.70 3.51 -13.48
CA LYS A 141 -12.80 3.22 -12.56
C LYS A 141 -12.85 4.23 -11.41
N ILE A 142 -11.70 4.61 -10.85
CA ILE A 142 -11.62 5.59 -9.75
C ILE A 142 -12.09 6.96 -10.25
N GLU A 143 -11.62 7.41 -11.41
CA GLU A 143 -12.02 8.68 -12.03
C GLU A 143 -13.54 8.77 -12.20
N LYS A 144 -14.15 7.74 -12.79
CA LYS A 144 -15.60 7.71 -13.03
C LYS A 144 -16.42 7.79 -11.73
N GLU A 145 -16.00 7.13 -10.67
CA GLU A 145 -16.70 7.16 -9.38
C GLU A 145 -16.54 8.51 -8.68
N GLU A 146 -15.39 9.18 -8.83
CA GLU A 146 -15.19 10.52 -8.29
C GLU A 146 -16.01 11.58 -9.01
N GLU A 147 -16.07 11.52 -10.35
CA GLU A 147 -16.93 12.38 -11.14
C GLU A 147 -18.40 12.22 -10.75
N GLN A 148 -18.85 10.98 -10.52
CA GLN A 148 -20.21 10.70 -10.07
C GLN A 148 -20.51 11.33 -8.71
N ILE A 149 -19.60 11.18 -7.72
CA ILE A 149 -19.78 11.80 -6.40
C ILE A 149 -19.75 13.33 -6.49
N SER A 150 -18.86 13.90 -7.31
CA SER A 150 -18.77 15.34 -7.55
C SER A 150 -20.07 15.91 -8.15
N TYR A 151 -20.74 15.13 -9.02
CA TYR A 151 -22.03 15.48 -9.58
C TYR A 151 -23.17 15.35 -8.56
N ASP A 152 -23.18 14.26 -7.78
CA ASP A 152 -24.25 13.95 -6.81
C ASP A 152 -24.20 14.83 -5.55
N ASP A 153 -22.99 15.18 -5.10
CA ASP A 153 -22.74 16.00 -3.90
C ASP A 153 -21.53 16.91 -4.12
N PRO A 154 -21.73 18.14 -4.66
CA PRO A 154 -20.65 19.08 -4.98
C PRO A 154 -19.82 19.53 -3.78
N ASP A 155 -20.34 19.41 -2.55
CA ASP A 155 -19.63 19.78 -1.33
C ASP A 155 -18.76 18.62 -0.79
N LYS A 156 -19.04 17.38 -1.23
CA LYS A 156 -18.28 16.19 -0.84
C LYS A 156 -17.04 16.02 -1.70
N LYS A 157 -15.92 16.50 -1.17
CA LYS A 157 -14.62 16.40 -1.83
C LYS A 157 -14.02 14.99 -1.68
N VAL A 158 -13.67 14.37 -2.80
CA VAL A 158 -12.99 13.06 -2.87
C VAL A 158 -11.73 13.22 -3.74
N PHE A 159 -10.62 12.60 -3.35
CA PHE A 159 -9.29 12.83 -3.95
C PHE A 159 -8.47 11.53 -4.16
N HIS A 160 -9.12 10.37 -4.21
CA HIS A 160 -8.50 9.08 -4.53
C HIS A 160 -7.80 9.10 -5.89
N LEU A 161 -8.38 9.67 -6.96
CA LEU A 161 -7.69 9.73 -8.26
C LEU A 161 -6.45 10.61 -8.17
N CYS A 162 -6.54 11.75 -7.49
CA CYS A 162 -5.37 12.59 -7.22
C CYS A 162 -4.30 11.79 -6.47
N ILE A 163 -4.62 11.11 -5.38
CA ILE A 163 -3.65 10.32 -4.61
C ILE A 163 -3.08 9.15 -5.43
N VAL A 164 -3.90 8.45 -6.21
CA VAL A 164 -3.48 7.32 -7.06
C VAL A 164 -2.65 7.76 -8.26
N ASN A 165 -2.88 8.96 -8.78
CA ASN A 165 -2.05 9.57 -9.82
C ASN A 165 -0.78 10.21 -9.22
N LEU A 166 -0.87 10.72 -7.99
CA LEU A 166 0.21 11.36 -7.26
C LEU A 166 1.22 10.34 -6.72
N ASP A 167 0.80 9.20 -6.18
CA ASP A 167 1.71 8.20 -5.60
C ASP A 167 2.74 7.68 -6.59
N PRO A 168 2.42 7.24 -7.83
CA PRO A 168 3.43 6.84 -8.80
C PRO A 168 4.31 8.02 -9.23
N VAL A 169 3.81 9.26 -9.27
CA VAL A 169 4.62 10.45 -9.61
C VAL A 169 5.54 10.86 -8.45
N LEU A 170 5.06 10.86 -7.20
CA LEU A 170 5.81 11.10 -5.97
C LEU A 170 6.82 9.98 -5.71
N TYR A 171 6.42 8.71 -5.85
CA TYR A 171 7.33 7.58 -5.74
C TYR A 171 8.37 7.63 -6.86
N THR A 172 7.98 7.82 -8.12
CA THR A 172 8.94 7.94 -9.23
C THR A 172 9.89 9.12 -9.01
N TRP A 173 9.37 10.28 -8.59
CA TRP A 173 10.19 11.46 -8.27
C TRP A 173 11.11 11.22 -7.08
N PHE A 174 10.61 10.58 -6.01
CA PHE A 174 11.38 10.20 -4.83
C PHE A 174 12.54 9.26 -5.18
N TYR A 175 12.28 8.22 -5.98
CA TYR A 175 13.31 7.29 -6.44
C TYR A 175 14.29 7.96 -7.40
N ALA A 176 13.80 8.76 -8.36
CA ALA A 176 14.66 9.54 -9.27
C ALA A 176 15.60 10.45 -8.49
N LYS A 177 15.08 11.23 -7.52
CA LYS A 177 15.87 12.07 -6.62
C LYS A 177 16.97 11.28 -5.91
N ARG A 178 16.64 10.12 -5.34
CA ARG A 178 17.64 9.26 -4.65
C ARG A 178 18.72 8.75 -5.60
N CYS A 179 18.35 8.35 -6.81
CA CYS A 179 19.31 7.92 -7.84
C CYS A 179 20.26 9.06 -8.21
N PHE A 180 19.75 10.27 -8.44
CA PHE A 180 20.58 11.45 -8.73
C PHE A 180 21.52 11.80 -7.57
N LEU A 181 21.03 11.78 -6.33
CA LEU A 181 21.86 12.08 -5.15
C LEU A 181 22.97 11.04 -4.96
N SER A 182 22.67 9.75 -5.15
CA SER A 182 23.67 8.68 -5.10
C SER A 182 24.71 8.81 -6.23
N LEU A 183 24.26 9.13 -7.45
CA LEU A 183 25.16 9.39 -8.58
C LEU A 183 26.10 10.56 -8.27
N LEU A 184 25.56 11.69 -7.81
CA LEU A 184 26.33 12.87 -7.44
C LEU A 184 27.31 12.61 -6.29
N GLU A 185 26.90 11.87 -5.26
CA GLU A 185 27.79 11.48 -4.17
C GLU A 185 28.99 10.67 -4.67
N ASN A 186 28.75 9.70 -5.54
CA ASN A 186 29.80 8.85 -6.09
C ASN A 186 30.73 9.61 -7.05
N THR A 187 30.19 10.59 -7.79
CA THR A 187 30.99 11.48 -8.64
C THR A 187 31.81 12.49 -7.82
N ALA A 188 31.22 13.08 -6.78
CA ALA A 188 31.92 13.97 -5.86
C ALA A 188 33.09 13.27 -5.12
N LYS A 189 32.96 11.97 -4.85
CA LYS A 189 34.04 11.13 -4.30
C LYS A 189 35.06 10.66 -5.35
N HIS A 190 34.93 11.07 -6.61
CA HIS A 190 35.73 10.60 -7.75
C HIS A 190 35.72 9.07 -7.95
N MET A 191 34.69 8.38 -7.46
CA MET A 191 34.52 6.94 -7.65
C MET A 191 33.91 6.61 -9.01
N ILE A 192 33.17 7.55 -9.60
CA ILE A 192 32.52 7.40 -10.90
C ILE A 192 32.75 8.67 -11.73
N MET A 193 33.24 8.49 -12.95
CA MET A 193 33.27 9.54 -13.98
C MET A 193 32.04 9.41 -14.88
N ILE A 194 31.22 10.46 -14.93
CA ILE A 194 30.01 10.50 -15.77
C ILE A 194 30.40 10.99 -17.16
N ARG A 195 29.89 10.35 -18.22
CA ARG A 195 30.06 10.83 -19.59
C ARG A 195 29.18 12.05 -19.84
N ASP A 196 29.66 12.99 -20.65
CA ASP A 196 28.90 14.21 -20.98
C ASP A 196 27.50 13.92 -21.54
N SER A 197 27.33 12.86 -22.34
CA SER A 197 26.02 12.46 -22.86
C SER A 197 25.02 12.14 -21.76
N VAL A 198 25.46 11.44 -20.71
CA VAL A 198 24.62 11.07 -19.56
C VAL A 198 24.30 12.32 -18.74
N VAL A 199 25.27 13.23 -18.58
CA VAL A 199 25.04 14.52 -17.90
C VAL A 199 23.93 15.30 -18.63
N GLN A 200 24.01 15.40 -19.96
CA GLN A 200 23.00 16.11 -20.76
C GLN A 200 21.60 15.49 -20.63
N GLU A 201 21.49 14.16 -20.69
CA GLU A 201 20.22 13.46 -20.48
C GLU A 201 19.64 13.69 -19.08
N CYS A 202 20.50 13.70 -18.06
CA CYS A 202 20.12 13.97 -16.67
C CYS A 202 19.61 15.40 -16.48
N ILE A 203 20.31 16.39 -17.05
CA ILE A 203 19.88 17.80 -17.02
C ILE A 203 18.56 17.98 -17.77
N GLN A 204 18.45 17.40 -18.97
CA GLN A 204 17.23 17.46 -19.77
C GLN A 204 16.04 16.87 -19.01
N PHE A 205 16.21 15.72 -18.35
CA PHE A 205 15.18 15.14 -17.48
C PHE A 205 14.73 16.13 -16.40
N LEU A 206 15.68 16.71 -15.64
CA LEU A 206 15.38 17.66 -14.57
C LEU A 206 14.69 18.93 -15.08
N GLU A 207 14.99 19.38 -16.30
CA GLU A 207 14.29 20.50 -16.95
C GLU A 207 12.84 20.18 -17.28
N HIS A 208 12.54 18.97 -17.74
CA HIS A 208 11.17 18.54 -17.98
C HIS A 208 10.41 18.47 -16.64
N CYS A 209 11.01 17.90 -15.59
CA CYS A 209 10.44 17.90 -14.24
C CYS A 209 10.22 19.32 -13.70
N GLU A 210 11.10 20.27 -14.02
CA GLU A 210 10.94 21.68 -13.66
C GLU A 210 9.71 22.32 -14.34
N VAL A 211 9.52 22.07 -15.63
CA VAL A 211 8.42 22.65 -16.42
C VAL A 211 7.07 22.08 -16.03
N TYR A 212 6.99 20.75 -15.91
CA TYR A 212 5.73 20.03 -15.71
C TYR A 212 5.38 19.81 -14.23
N GLY A 213 6.36 19.85 -13.31
CA GLY A 213 6.17 19.54 -11.89
C GLY A 213 5.66 20.67 -11.00
N LYS A 214 5.06 21.74 -11.56
CA LYS A 214 4.69 22.95 -10.81
C LYS A 214 3.51 22.73 -9.86
N THR A 215 2.60 21.85 -10.25
CA THR A 215 1.39 21.48 -9.50
C THR A 215 1.59 20.21 -8.68
N GLU A 216 2.71 19.53 -8.89
CA GLU A 216 2.98 18.23 -8.28
C GLU A 216 3.75 18.40 -6.96
N PRO A 217 3.18 17.99 -5.81
CA PRO A 217 3.88 18.00 -4.54
C PRO A 217 5.07 17.02 -4.55
N ALA A 218 6.17 17.39 -3.90
CA ALA A 218 7.38 16.57 -3.82
C ALA A 218 7.41 15.63 -2.60
N MET A 219 6.57 15.90 -1.59
CA MET A 219 6.35 15.05 -0.42
C MET A 219 4.89 15.09 0.03
N ILE A 220 4.41 13.96 0.56
CA ILE A 220 3.15 13.88 1.30
C ILE A 220 3.41 14.39 2.72
N GLU A 221 2.89 15.57 3.05
CA GLU A 221 2.95 16.10 4.43
C GLU A 221 2.19 15.16 5.37
N GLN A 222 2.82 14.75 6.47
CA GLN A 222 2.13 13.91 7.43
C GLN A 222 1.06 14.74 8.15
N PRO A 223 -0.15 14.20 8.41
CA PRO A 223 -1.23 14.94 9.07
C PRO A 223 -0.87 15.51 10.47
N LEU A 224 0.24 15.06 11.06
CA LEU A 224 0.68 15.37 12.43
C LEU A 224 1.99 16.18 12.48
N GLU A 225 2.55 16.63 11.35
CA GLU A 225 3.76 17.48 11.36
C GLU A 225 3.41 18.93 11.72
N GLU A 226 4.10 19.49 12.74
CA GLU A 226 3.91 20.86 13.23
C GLU A 226 4.43 21.93 12.26
N ASP A 227 5.51 21.65 11.54
CA ASP A 227 6.09 22.55 10.54
C ASP A 227 5.65 22.17 9.13
N ARG A 228 4.57 22.81 8.66
CA ARG A 228 4.14 22.67 7.26
C ARG A 228 5.16 23.33 6.35
N MET A 229 5.61 22.60 5.33
CA MET A 229 6.55 23.13 4.36
C MET A 229 5.83 24.19 3.52
N HIS A 230 6.49 25.30 3.20
CA HIS A 230 5.88 26.29 2.32
C HIS A 230 5.50 25.62 0.98
N ILE A 231 4.28 25.88 0.51
CA ILE A 231 3.71 25.27 -0.72
C ILE A 231 4.67 25.41 -1.91
N GLY A 232 5.35 26.55 -2.06
CA GLY A 232 6.32 26.76 -3.14
C GLY A 232 7.63 25.97 -3.02
N LYS A 233 7.92 25.38 -1.86
CA LYS A 233 9.08 24.50 -1.61
C LYS A 233 8.72 23.01 -1.65
N ASN A 234 7.44 22.66 -1.49
CA ASN A 234 6.95 21.30 -1.62
C ASN A 234 6.45 21.04 -3.06
N THR A 235 7.32 21.17 -4.05
CA THR A 235 6.99 20.86 -5.46
C THR A 235 8.12 20.12 -6.15
N VAL A 236 7.76 19.25 -7.10
CA VAL A 236 8.72 18.57 -7.98
C VAL A 236 9.58 19.60 -8.71
N THR A 237 9.00 20.73 -9.13
CA THR A 237 9.75 21.85 -9.72
C THR A 237 10.85 22.38 -8.80
N TYR A 238 10.55 22.61 -7.52
CA TYR A 238 11.52 23.15 -6.56
C TYR A 238 12.69 22.17 -6.34
N GLU A 239 12.38 20.89 -6.10
CA GLU A 239 13.42 19.88 -5.90
C GLU A 239 14.25 19.62 -7.18
N SER A 240 13.63 19.67 -8.36
CA SER A 240 14.33 19.54 -9.65
C SER A 240 15.40 20.62 -9.83
N ARG A 241 15.07 21.87 -9.48
CA ARG A 241 16.02 22.99 -9.51
C ARG A 241 17.20 22.78 -8.56
N LEU A 242 16.92 22.28 -7.36
CA LEU A 242 17.95 22.01 -6.36
C LEU A 242 18.92 20.92 -6.83
N LEU A 243 18.39 19.82 -7.37
CA LEU A 243 19.20 18.74 -7.94
C LEU A 243 20.04 19.22 -9.14
N LYS A 244 19.46 20.06 -10.01
CA LYS A 244 20.16 20.63 -11.16
C LYS A 244 21.32 21.52 -10.74
N ALA A 245 21.11 22.36 -9.71
CA ALA A 245 22.17 23.19 -9.13
C ALA A 245 23.31 22.36 -8.56
N LEU A 246 23.01 21.31 -7.80
CA LEU A 246 24.00 20.36 -7.29
C LEU A 246 24.75 19.64 -8.42
N PHE A 247 24.05 19.28 -9.49
CA PHE A 247 24.67 18.67 -10.67
C PHE A 247 25.75 19.57 -11.27
N TYR A 248 25.43 20.85 -11.51
CA TYR A 248 26.40 21.81 -12.04
C TYR A 248 27.60 22.05 -11.12
N GLU A 249 27.36 22.05 -9.80
CA GLU A 249 28.42 22.22 -8.79
C GLU A 249 29.40 21.03 -8.79
N VAL A 250 28.87 19.80 -8.76
CA VAL A 250 29.69 18.58 -8.67
C VAL A 250 30.46 18.29 -9.96
N ILE A 251 29.89 18.59 -11.13
CA ILE A 251 30.58 18.39 -12.42
C ILE A 251 31.55 19.53 -12.77
N GLY A 252 31.59 20.61 -11.98
CA GLY A 252 32.50 21.74 -12.20
C GLY A 252 32.14 22.63 -13.40
N TRP A 253 30.87 22.65 -13.85
CA TRP A 253 30.44 23.47 -15.00
C TRP A 253 30.39 24.98 -14.72
N ASN A 254 30.71 25.42 -13.51
CA ASN A 254 30.87 26.83 -13.12
C ASN A 254 32.35 27.27 -13.01
N GLN A 255 33.31 26.53 -13.60
CA GLN A 255 34.71 26.91 -13.72
C GLN A 255 35.17 27.02 -15.18
#